data_AF-A0A534RJE0-F1
#
_entry.id   AF-A0A534RJE0-F1
#
_cell.length_a   1.000
_cell.length_b   1.000
_cell.length_c   1.000
_cell.angle_alpha   90.00
_cell.angle_beta   90.00
_cell.angle_gamma   90.00
#
_symmetry.space_group_name_H-M   'P 1'
#
loop_
_entity.id
_entity.type
_entity.pdbx_description
1 polymer ?
#
loop_
_entity_poly.entity_id
_entity_poly.type
_entity_poly.pdbx_seq_one_letter_code
_entity_poly.pdbx_strand_id
1 'polypeptide(L)'
;MTTQTHRRDFDHDGSYDDPEAPAIIDAWWTRLSHAMFDANSGNAIQNLGLELDDGNRRNHIGDAFDDSFYGQPNKDLRQMLGMPVTDPWSRTYCGNGVLADCRTALWNAMSQAAADLQAEFSSANVADWKRLVTDEDVRHTTVGVTGVPAIHWINRPTFQQVVQIPATEHFKCYRARAAAAFAPVTVTLTDQFGTRTASLRRPDSICNPVDKNGEGIADPATHLACYRLRDATGHLGAPRVTLTDQFGGETFTLTSARTLCLPSTQDGVPFALSIDRFRCYSAARPTPPFGKRTVTLADVFETKTTTVMKPQLVCDAVDEDGTGVRDASARLVCHKIRDAAGQTRFAPHDATVANELGSATLTAIKASSLCVPAVQQ
;
A
#
# COMPACT_ATOMS: atom_id res chain seq x y z
N MET A 1 4.64 19.49 -27.18
CA MET A 1 5.80 19.07 -26.38
C MET A 1 6.02 17.59 -26.65
N THR A 2 7.22 17.22 -27.07
CA THR A 2 7.57 15.88 -27.53
C THR A 2 7.58 14.92 -26.34
N THR A 3 6.98 13.74 -26.50
CA THR A 3 6.90 12.68 -25.49
C THR A 3 8.22 11.90 -25.35
N GLN A 4 9.37 12.51 -25.68
CA GLN A 4 10.63 11.78 -25.91
C GLN A 4 11.88 12.44 -25.29
N THR A 5 11.81 13.62 -24.66
CA THR A 5 12.98 14.26 -24.02
C THR A 5 13.29 13.67 -22.63
N HIS A 6 13.31 12.34 -22.52
CA HIS A 6 13.45 11.65 -21.24
C HIS A 6 14.93 11.45 -20.88
N ARG A 7 15.31 11.92 -19.69
CA ARG A 7 16.57 11.58 -19.03
C ARG A 7 16.44 10.22 -18.35
N ARG A 8 16.56 9.15 -19.13
CA ARG A 8 16.45 7.76 -18.66
C ARG A 8 17.68 6.99 -19.07
N ASP A 9 18.07 6.09 -18.19
CA ASP A 9 19.08 5.05 -18.41
C ASP A 9 18.37 3.75 -18.00
N PHE A 10 17.63 3.13 -18.93
CA PHE A 10 16.75 2.00 -18.59
C PHE A 10 17.55 0.69 -18.46
N ASP A 11 18.61 0.54 -19.23
CA ASP A 11 19.48 -0.63 -19.21
C ASP A 11 20.63 -0.53 -18.19
N HIS A 12 20.75 0.62 -17.51
CA HIS A 12 21.72 0.91 -16.45
C HIS A 12 23.17 0.84 -16.94
N ASP A 13 23.43 1.29 -18.17
CA ASP A 13 24.75 1.31 -18.78
C ASP A 13 25.57 2.58 -18.42
N GLY A 14 24.94 3.54 -17.74
CA GLY A 14 25.55 4.81 -17.33
C GLY A 14 25.38 5.94 -18.34
N SER A 15 24.63 5.73 -19.42
CA SER A 15 24.31 6.72 -20.46
C SER A 15 22.81 6.97 -20.53
N TYR A 16 22.42 8.14 -21.04
CA TYR A 16 21.01 8.34 -21.37
C TYR A 16 20.63 7.55 -22.63
N ASP A 17 19.42 6.97 -22.64
CA ASP A 17 18.83 6.26 -23.78
C ASP A 17 18.61 7.19 -25.00
N ASP A 18 18.38 8.48 -24.74
CA ASP A 18 18.20 9.56 -25.73
C ASP A 18 18.98 10.80 -25.25
N PRO A 19 20.32 10.82 -25.40
CA PRO A 19 21.17 11.87 -24.84
C PRO A 19 21.10 13.19 -25.62
N GLU A 20 20.65 13.17 -26.87
CA GLU A 20 20.53 14.35 -27.72
C GLU A 20 19.28 15.18 -27.40
N ALA A 21 18.15 14.53 -27.10
CA ALA A 21 16.90 15.24 -26.84
C ALA A 21 16.97 16.20 -25.62
N PRO A 22 17.58 15.83 -24.47
CA PRO A 22 17.87 16.75 -23.37
C PRO A 22 18.72 17.95 -23.80
N ALA A 23 19.76 17.74 -24.62
CA ALA A 23 20.60 18.84 -25.10
C ALA A 23 19.79 19.88 -25.90
N ILE A 24 18.96 19.39 -26.81
CA ILE A 24 18.14 20.24 -27.69
C ILE A 24 17.10 21.02 -26.90
N ILE A 25 16.36 20.37 -25.99
CA ILE A 25 15.29 21.05 -25.25
C ILE A 25 15.85 22.10 -24.28
N ASP A 26 16.97 21.80 -23.61
CA ASP A 26 17.61 22.72 -22.65
C ASP A 26 18.12 23.99 -23.36
N ALA A 27 18.70 23.84 -24.56
CA ALA A 27 19.16 24.99 -25.34
C ALA A 27 18.00 25.80 -25.95
N TRP A 28 16.90 25.14 -26.32
CA TRP A 28 15.81 25.78 -27.06
C TRP A 28 14.75 26.44 -26.17
N TRP A 29 14.38 25.84 -25.03
CA TRP A 29 13.21 26.23 -24.26
C TRP A 29 13.23 27.70 -23.78
N THR A 30 14.37 28.15 -23.25
CA THR A 30 14.54 29.54 -22.83
C THR A 30 14.45 30.50 -24.02
N ARG A 31 15.08 30.16 -25.14
CA ARG A 31 15.05 30.98 -26.37
C ARG A 31 13.66 31.08 -26.96
N LEU A 32 12.92 29.98 -26.96
CA LEU A 32 11.54 29.90 -27.40
C LEU A 32 10.66 30.88 -26.62
N SER A 33 10.76 30.86 -25.29
CA SER A 33 9.96 31.70 -24.41
C SER A 33 10.27 33.19 -24.64
N HIS A 34 11.54 33.58 -24.71
CA HIS A 34 11.92 34.96 -25.04
C HIS A 34 11.41 35.39 -26.42
N ALA A 35 11.59 34.55 -27.45
CA ALA A 35 11.15 34.85 -28.81
C ALA A 35 9.62 35.04 -28.93
N MET A 36 8.84 34.35 -28.09
CA MET A 36 7.38 34.47 -28.09
C MET A 36 6.87 35.70 -27.33
N PHE A 37 7.49 36.04 -26.20
CA PHE A 37 6.86 36.95 -25.22
C PHE A 37 7.55 38.30 -25.07
N ASP A 38 8.86 38.43 -25.26
CA ASP A 38 9.61 39.63 -24.85
C ASP A 38 9.10 40.91 -25.51
N ALA A 39 9.07 40.95 -26.85
CA ALA A 39 8.72 42.16 -27.59
C ALA A 39 7.33 42.70 -27.22
N ASN A 40 6.34 41.83 -27.05
CA ASN A 40 4.93 42.21 -26.86
C ASN A 40 4.51 42.30 -25.39
N SER A 41 5.33 41.78 -24.49
CA SER A 41 5.17 41.95 -23.04
C SER A 41 6.00 43.11 -22.48
N GLY A 42 6.90 43.70 -23.29
CA GLY A 42 7.86 44.68 -22.82
C GLY A 42 8.92 44.05 -21.92
N ASN A 43 9.47 42.91 -22.34
CA ASN A 43 10.48 42.12 -21.63
C ASN A 43 10.01 41.68 -20.23
N ALA A 44 8.75 41.27 -20.09
CA ALA A 44 8.18 40.91 -18.79
C ALA A 44 8.89 39.75 -18.11
N ILE A 45 9.39 38.78 -18.89
CA ILE A 45 10.19 37.65 -18.37
C ILE A 45 11.34 38.18 -17.52
N GLN A 46 12.15 39.09 -18.09
CA GLN A 46 13.27 39.68 -17.38
C GLN A 46 12.83 40.66 -16.28
N ASN A 47 11.86 41.53 -16.57
CA ASN A 47 11.45 42.61 -15.67
C ASN A 47 10.77 42.10 -14.40
N LEU A 48 10.10 40.96 -14.48
CA LEU A 48 9.41 40.34 -13.34
C LEU A 48 10.20 39.18 -12.74
N GLY A 49 11.35 38.83 -13.32
CA GLY A 49 12.16 37.69 -12.88
C GLY A 49 11.42 36.36 -13.01
N LEU A 50 10.67 36.16 -14.10
CA LEU A 50 9.93 34.92 -14.33
C LEU A 50 10.91 33.78 -14.62
N GLU A 51 10.80 32.70 -13.86
CA GLU A 51 11.57 31.49 -14.09
C GLU A 51 11.03 30.76 -15.33
N LEU A 52 11.87 30.64 -16.36
CA LEU A 52 11.45 30.04 -17.64
C LEU A 52 11.56 28.52 -17.63
N ASP A 53 12.63 28.03 -17.04
CA ASP A 53 12.93 26.62 -16.86
C ASP A 53 13.17 26.43 -15.37
N ASP A 54 12.44 25.52 -14.75
CA ASP A 54 12.71 25.00 -13.43
C ASP A 54 13.85 23.96 -13.49
N GLY A 55 14.93 24.35 -14.18
CA GLY A 55 16.19 23.62 -14.38
C GLY A 55 16.98 23.38 -13.08
N ASN A 56 16.25 23.17 -12.00
CA ASN A 56 16.60 22.81 -10.64
C ASN A 56 17.39 21.48 -10.53
N ARG A 57 17.83 20.92 -11.66
CA ARG A 57 18.83 19.83 -11.75
C ARG A 57 20.11 20.15 -10.96
N ARG A 58 20.44 21.43 -10.79
CA ARG A 58 21.63 21.88 -10.05
C ARG A 58 21.35 22.35 -8.63
N ASN A 59 20.09 22.35 -8.19
CA ASN A 59 19.67 22.82 -6.87
C ASN A 59 18.81 21.75 -6.15
N HIS A 60 18.44 22.00 -4.89
CA HIS A 60 17.87 21.01 -3.98
C HIS A 60 16.33 21.04 -3.91
N ILE A 61 15.67 21.76 -4.83
CA ILE A 61 14.26 22.16 -4.67
C ILE A 61 13.31 21.32 -5.55
N GLY A 62 13.81 20.58 -6.57
CA GLY A 62 13.00 19.76 -7.49
C GLY A 62 12.11 20.58 -8.44
N ASP A 63 11.50 19.92 -9.44
CA ASP A 63 10.49 20.56 -10.30
C ASP A 63 9.09 20.25 -9.72
N ALA A 64 8.47 21.28 -9.12
CA ALA A 64 7.14 21.22 -8.53
C ALA A 64 6.05 21.79 -9.47
N PHE A 65 6.42 22.27 -10.66
CA PHE A 65 5.57 23.06 -11.57
C PHE A 65 4.97 24.34 -10.97
N ASP A 66 5.32 24.73 -9.74
CA ASP A 66 4.71 25.84 -9.00
C ASP A 66 5.00 27.22 -9.63
N ASP A 67 6.22 27.43 -10.14
CA ASP A 67 6.68 28.70 -10.74
C ASP A 67 7.04 28.58 -12.24
N SER A 68 6.68 27.46 -12.87
CA SER A 68 7.15 27.10 -14.21
C SER A 68 6.44 27.84 -15.37
N PHE A 69 7.18 28.13 -16.44
CA PHE A 69 6.69 28.87 -17.62
C PHE A 69 6.12 27.97 -18.73
N TYR A 70 5.80 26.69 -18.46
CA TYR A 70 5.37 25.74 -19.50
C TYR A 70 3.97 26.01 -20.06
N GLY A 71 3.07 26.55 -19.23
CA GLY A 71 1.68 26.80 -19.60
C GLY A 71 1.49 27.99 -20.55
N GLN A 72 2.35 29.00 -20.43
CA GLN A 72 2.23 30.29 -21.12
C GLN A 72 2.46 30.11 -22.63
N PRO A 73 3.57 29.49 -23.10
CA PRO A 73 3.75 29.17 -24.52
C PRO A 73 2.66 28.26 -25.06
N ASN A 74 2.23 27.24 -24.30
CA ASN A 74 1.18 26.32 -24.75
C ASN A 74 -0.14 27.05 -25.03
N LYS A 75 -0.56 27.91 -24.09
CA LYS A 75 -1.79 28.69 -24.18
C LYS A 75 -1.75 29.70 -25.32
N ASP A 76 -0.62 30.41 -25.47
CA ASP A 76 -0.44 31.40 -26.53
C ASP A 76 -0.44 30.76 -27.92
N LEU A 77 0.24 29.63 -28.10
CA LEU A 77 0.23 28.88 -29.37
C LEU A 77 -1.16 28.33 -29.71
N ARG A 78 -1.91 27.83 -28.73
CA ARG A 78 -3.30 27.41 -28.95
C ARG A 78 -4.17 28.57 -29.41
N GLN A 79 -4.02 29.73 -28.79
CA GLN A 79 -4.74 30.95 -29.17
C GLN A 79 -4.35 31.41 -30.60
N MET A 80 -3.06 31.42 -30.92
CA MET A 80 -2.53 31.72 -32.27
C MET A 80 -3.08 30.75 -33.34
N LEU A 81 -3.26 29.48 -33.00
CA LEU A 81 -3.80 28.45 -33.89
C LEU A 81 -5.34 28.41 -33.94
N GLY A 82 -6.04 29.30 -33.22
CA GLY A 82 -7.49 29.31 -33.15
C GLY A 82 -8.10 28.08 -32.45
N MET A 83 -7.32 27.41 -31.62
CA MET A 83 -7.79 26.28 -30.81
C MET A 83 -8.59 26.79 -29.60
N PRO A 84 -9.51 25.98 -29.03
CA PRO A 84 -10.21 26.34 -27.80
C PRO A 84 -9.23 26.58 -26.63
N VAL A 85 -9.40 27.71 -25.93
CA VAL A 85 -8.59 28.09 -24.77
C VAL A 85 -9.51 28.66 -23.69
N THR A 86 -9.46 28.08 -22.48
CA THR A 86 -10.12 28.64 -21.30
C THR A 86 -9.35 29.88 -20.82
N ASP A 87 -10.08 30.95 -20.50
CA ASP A 87 -9.55 32.26 -20.06
C ASP A 87 -8.43 32.78 -20.95
N PRO A 88 -8.68 33.07 -22.24
CA PRO A 88 -7.64 33.44 -23.20
C PRO A 88 -6.79 34.62 -22.72
N TRP A 89 -5.56 34.71 -23.23
CA TRP A 89 -4.70 35.86 -22.95
C TRP A 89 -5.37 37.13 -23.49
N SER A 90 -5.09 38.27 -22.83
CA SER A 90 -5.59 39.58 -23.27
C SER A 90 -5.19 39.93 -24.71
N ARG A 91 -4.15 39.28 -25.24
CA ARG A 91 -3.67 39.32 -26.62
C ARG A 91 -2.88 38.05 -26.92
N THR A 92 -2.66 37.77 -28.20
CA THR A 92 -1.68 36.76 -28.63
C THR A 92 -0.30 37.41 -28.66
N TYR A 93 0.66 36.83 -27.94
CA TYR A 93 2.00 37.38 -27.76
C TYR A 93 2.96 36.94 -28.88
N CYS A 94 2.96 35.67 -29.28
CA CYS A 94 3.85 35.20 -30.31
C CYS A 94 3.61 35.92 -31.64
N GLY A 95 4.69 36.47 -32.24
CA GLY A 95 4.61 37.16 -33.53
C GLY A 95 3.61 38.32 -33.57
N ASN A 96 3.28 38.92 -32.42
CA ASN A 96 2.22 39.94 -32.31
C ASN A 96 0.86 39.47 -32.85
N GLY A 97 0.55 38.18 -32.70
CA GLY A 97 -0.67 37.56 -33.21
C GLY A 97 -0.65 37.27 -34.71
N VAL A 98 0.47 37.48 -35.40
CA VAL A 98 0.65 37.13 -36.81
C VAL A 98 1.31 35.75 -36.92
N LEU A 99 0.60 34.78 -37.52
CA LEU A 99 1.04 33.38 -37.59
C LEU A 99 2.41 33.21 -38.27
N ALA A 100 2.65 33.98 -39.33
CA ALA A 100 3.90 33.92 -40.09
C ALA A 100 5.09 34.43 -39.26
N ASP A 101 4.88 35.51 -38.52
CA ASP A 101 5.91 36.11 -37.66
C ASP A 101 6.17 35.22 -36.45
N CYS A 102 5.11 34.63 -35.87
CA CYS A 102 5.24 33.65 -34.80
C CYS A 102 6.08 32.47 -35.27
N ARG A 103 5.74 31.85 -36.41
CA ARG A 103 6.52 30.75 -37.00
C ARG A 103 7.99 31.14 -37.21
N THR A 104 8.24 32.35 -37.70
CA THR A 104 9.60 32.86 -37.92
C THR A 104 10.35 32.98 -36.59
N ALA A 105 9.72 33.51 -35.55
CA ALA A 105 10.30 33.61 -34.22
C ALA A 105 10.67 32.23 -33.64
N LEU A 106 9.78 31.24 -33.74
CA LEU A 106 10.06 29.88 -33.24
C LEU A 106 11.23 29.21 -33.98
N TRP A 107 11.29 29.35 -35.31
CA TRP A 107 12.39 28.79 -36.11
C TRP A 107 13.72 29.51 -35.88
N ASN A 108 13.69 30.83 -35.68
CA ASN A 108 14.88 31.58 -35.32
C ASN A 108 15.42 31.15 -33.94
N ALA A 109 14.53 30.95 -32.96
CA ALA A 109 14.91 30.43 -31.64
C ALA A 109 15.56 29.03 -31.74
N MET A 110 14.99 28.14 -32.56
CA MET A 110 15.57 26.81 -32.81
C MET A 110 16.92 26.89 -33.53
N SER A 111 17.06 27.77 -34.52
CA SER A 111 18.32 27.94 -35.27
C SER A 111 19.43 28.46 -34.37
N GLN A 112 19.10 29.36 -33.44
CA GLN A 112 20.05 29.83 -32.42
C GLN A 112 20.43 28.72 -31.45
N ALA A 113 19.47 27.92 -30.97
CA ALA A 113 19.76 26.77 -30.11
C ALA A 113 20.70 25.76 -30.80
N ALA A 114 20.47 25.47 -32.08
CA ALA A 114 21.34 24.61 -32.87
C ALA A 114 22.76 25.20 -33.03
N ALA A 115 22.87 26.51 -33.21
CA ALA A 115 24.17 27.18 -33.30
C ALA A 115 24.94 27.12 -31.96
N ASP A 116 24.24 27.27 -30.83
CA ASP A 116 24.85 27.11 -29.51
C ASP A 116 25.35 25.69 -29.28
N LEU A 117 24.52 24.68 -29.59
CA LEU A 117 24.87 23.28 -29.44
C LEU A 117 26.03 22.89 -30.35
N GLN A 118 26.06 23.40 -31.58
CA GLN A 118 27.20 23.20 -32.48
C GLN A 118 28.50 23.77 -31.89
N ALA A 119 28.42 24.93 -31.24
CA ALA A 119 29.58 25.54 -30.57
C ALA A 119 29.97 24.74 -29.31
N GLU A 120 28.99 24.36 -28.48
CA GLU A 120 29.17 23.62 -27.24
C GLU A 120 29.83 22.26 -27.47
N PHE A 121 29.31 21.49 -28.42
CA PHE A 121 29.81 20.15 -28.74
C PHE A 121 30.89 20.15 -29.83
N SER A 122 31.25 21.32 -30.36
CA SER A 122 32.22 21.46 -31.45
C SER A 122 31.90 20.58 -32.67
N SER A 123 30.62 20.32 -32.93
CA SER A 123 30.16 19.45 -34.02
C SER A 123 28.84 19.93 -34.61
N ALA A 124 28.74 19.90 -35.94
CA ALA A 124 27.49 20.17 -36.65
C ALA A 124 26.55 18.96 -36.71
N ASN A 125 27.00 17.79 -36.28
CA ASN A 125 26.19 16.57 -36.30
C ASN A 125 25.40 16.44 -35.00
N VAL A 126 24.07 16.37 -35.10
CA VAL A 126 23.17 16.26 -33.93
C VAL A 126 23.48 15.04 -33.08
N ALA A 127 23.91 13.94 -33.68
CA ALA A 127 24.28 12.72 -32.96
C ALA A 127 25.49 12.88 -32.03
N ASP A 128 26.20 14.01 -32.09
CA ASP A 128 27.31 14.31 -31.19
C ASP A 128 26.87 15.19 -29.99
N TRP A 129 25.64 15.70 -29.98
CA TRP A 129 25.12 16.61 -28.95
C TRP A 129 24.61 15.87 -27.72
N LYS A 130 25.47 15.07 -27.09
CA LYS A 130 25.07 14.14 -26.04
C LYS A 130 25.24 14.71 -24.65
N ARG A 131 24.13 14.84 -23.89
CA ARG A 131 24.22 15.04 -22.44
C ARG A 131 24.66 13.76 -21.74
N LEU A 132 25.38 13.93 -20.65
CA LEU A 132 25.84 12.84 -19.79
C LEU A 132 25.07 12.82 -18.49
N VAL A 133 24.90 11.64 -17.88
CA VAL A 133 24.29 11.50 -16.55
C VAL A 133 25.02 12.37 -15.51
N THR A 134 26.33 12.53 -15.65
CA THR A 134 27.17 13.35 -14.77
C THR A 134 26.97 14.86 -14.91
N ASP A 135 26.27 15.33 -15.94
CA ASP A 135 25.99 16.76 -16.13
C ASP A 135 24.98 17.29 -15.09
N GLU A 136 24.20 16.38 -14.50
CA GLU A 136 23.03 16.67 -13.68
C GLU A 136 22.81 15.65 -12.54
N ASP A 137 23.84 14.86 -12.19
CA ASP A 137 23.76 13.87 -11.12
C ASP A 137 23.39 14.52 -9.77
N VAL A 138 22.53 13.84 -9.02
CA VAL A 138 22.15 14.27 -7.68
C VAL A 138 23.27 13.91 -6.72
N ARG A 139 23.94 14.94 -6.22
CA ARG A 139 25.02 14.82 -5.24
C ARG A 139 24.50 15.19 -3.85
N HIS A 140 24.57 14.23 -2.95
CA HIS A 140 24.12 14.41 -1.58
C HIS A 140 25.18 15.15 -0.76
N THR A 141 24.77 16.21 -0.05
CA THR A 141 25.62 16.88 0.93
C THR A 141 25.74 16.02 2.18
N THR A 142 26.95 15.54 2.47
CA THR A 142 27.23 14.70 3.63
C THR A 142 27.25 15.53 4.93
N VAL A 143 26.45 15.15 5.93
CA VAL A 143 26.44 15.77 7.28
C VAL A 143 27.10 14.87 8.34
N GLY A 144 27.85 13.84 7.93
CA GLY A 144 28.51 12.87 8.82
C GLY A 144 29.79 12.24 8.26
N VAL A 145 30.21 11.08 8.79
CA VAL A 145 31.48 10.41 8.42
C VAL A 145 31.37 9.60 7.13
N THR A 146 30.14 9.31 6.66
CA THR A 146 29.89 8.51 5.46
C THR A 146 29.03 9.30 4.48
N GLY A 147 29.48 9.38 3.23
CA GLY A 147 28.70 9.90 2.11
C GLY A 147 27.97 8.78 1.37
N VAL A 148 27.01 9.15 0.54
CA VAL A 148 26.35 8.23 -0.40
C VAL A 148 26.83 8.53 -1.82
N PRO A 149 26.88 7.53 -2.73
CA PRO A 149 27.19 7.77 -4.14
C PRO A 149 26.22 8.78 -4.77
N ALA A 150 26.68 9.47 -5.82
CA ALA A 150 25.79 10.23 -6.67
C ALA A 150 24.77 9.29 -7.32
N ILE A 151 23.55 9.79 -7.53
CA ILE A 151 22.51 9.08 -8.26
C ILE A 151 22.17 9.88 -9.51
N HIS A 152 21.65 9.21 -10.54
CA HIS A 152 21.12 9.91 -11.71
C HIS A 152 20.04 10.93 -11.32
N TRP A 153 19.86 11.99 -12.12
CA TRP A 153 18.79 12.93 -11.90
C TRP A 153 17.41 12.26 -11.98
N ILE A 154 16.58 12.46 -10.95
CA ILE A 154 15.18 12.03 -10.93
C ILE A 154 14.30 13.15 -10.36
N ASN A 155 13.19 13.45 -11.02
CA ASN A 155 12.14 14.28 -10.41
C ASN A 155 11.28 13.42 -9.48
N ARG A 156 11.80 13.08 -8.29
CA ARG A 156 11.14 12.25 -7.27
C ARG A 156 11.45 12.77 -5.86
N PRO A 157 10.55 12.54 -4.88
CA PRO A 157 10.78 12.96 -3.50
C PRO A 157 11.95 12.20 -2.86
N THR A 158 12.55 12.82 -1.84
CA THR A 158 13.69 12.30 -1.06
C THR A 158 13.45 10.89 -0.50
N PHE A 159 12.21 10.58 -0.11
CA PHE A 159 11.80 9.24 0.29
C PHE A 159 10.51 8.85 -0.42
N GLN A 160 10.40 7.57 -0.76
CA GLN A 160 9.20 6.96 -1.29
C GLN A 160 8.82 5.81 -0.36
N GLN A 161 7.59 5.80 0.12
CA GLN A 161 7.09 4.73 0.98
C GLN A 161 5.96 3.99 0.25
N VAL A 162 6.11 2.68 0.12
CA VAL A 162 5.01 1.79 -0.28
C VAL A 162 4.53 1.11 0.97
N VAL A 163 3.36 1.52 1.47
CA VAL A 163 2.73 0.92 2.64
C VAL A 163 1.65 -0.04 2.17
N GLN A 164 1.80 -1.31 2.54
CA GLN A 164 0.71 -2.26 2.51
C GLN A 164 0.18 -2.39 3.94
N ILE A 165 -1.05 -1.95 4.17
CA ILE A 165 -1.76 -2.18 5.42
C ILE A 165 -2.32 -3.60 5.33
N PRO A 166 -1.98 -4.53 6.24
CA PRO A 166 -2.54 -5.88 6.23
C PRO A 166 -4.06 -5.79 6.25
N ALA A 167 -4.67 -6.45 5.28
CA ALA A 167 -6.10 -6.41 5.10
C ALA A 167 -6.81 -7.08 6.27
N THR A 168 -8.04 -6.62 6.46
CA THR A 168 -9.11 -7.15 7.29
C THR A 168 -9.42 -8.61 6.96
N GLU A 169 -8.56 -9.56 7.34
CA GLU A 169 -8.80 -10.98 7.08
C GLU A 169 -9.89 -11.50 8.02
N HIS A 170 -11.00 -11.96 7.43
CA HIS A 170 -12.05 -12.63 8.18
C HIS A 170 -11.74 -14.12 8.20
N PHE A 171 -12.07 -14.80 9.30
CA PHE A 171 -11.91 -16.25 9.41
C PHE A 171 -13.23 -16.94 9.71
N LYS A 172 -13.60 -17.94 8.88
CA LYS A 172 -14.67 -18.88 9.20
C LYS A 172 -14.07 -20.09 9.90
N CYS A 173 -14.42 -20.26 11.16
CA CYS A 173 -13.92 -21.33 12.00
C CYS A 173 -14.86 -22.53 12.02
N TYR A 174 -14.29 -23.71 11.80
CA TYR A 174 -14.93 -25.01 11.86
C TYR A 174 -14.43 -25.77 13.06
N ARG A 175 -15.35 -26.27 13.89
CA ARG A 175 -14.98 -27.19 14.97
C ARG A 175 -14.31 -28.42 14.35
N ALA A 176 -13.14 -28.77 14.86
CA ALA A 176 -12.33 -29.83 14.32
C ALA A 176 -12.15 -31.00 15.31
N ARG A 177 -11.80 -32.18 14.80
CA ARG A 177 -11.29 -33.31 15.58
C ARG A 177 -9.96 -33.76 15.00
N ALA A 178 -9.01 -34.05 15.88
CA ALA A 178 -7.74 -34.63 15.46
C ALA A 178 -7.89 -36.12 15.16
N ALA A 179 -7.21 -36.59 14.11
CA ALA A 179 -7.11 -38.01 13.79
C ALA A 179 -6.27 -38.78 14.84
N ALA A 180 -5.31 -38.11 15.47
CA ALA A 180 -4.43 -38.66 16.49
C ALA A 180 -4.59 -37.96 17.85
N ALA A 181 -4.14 -38.63 18.92
CA ALA A 181 -4.09 -38.04 20.25
C ALA A 181 -3.11 -36.85 20.29
N PHE A 182 -3.52 -35.77 20.94
CA PHE A 182 -2.70 -34.58 21.11
C PHE A 182 -2.01 -34.62 22.48
N ALA A 183 -0.67 -34.63 22.49
CA ALA A 183 0.11 -34.49 23.71
C ALA A 183 -0.02 -33.04 24.22
N PRO A 184 -0.39 -32.81 25.50
CA PRO A 184 -0.50 -31.46 26.02
C PRO A 184 0.82 -30.70 25.93
N VAL A 185 0.76 -29.47 25.42
CA VAL A 185 1.91 -28.55 25.32
C VAL A 185 1.71 -27.44 26.34
N THR A 186 2.79 -27.01 27.00
CA THR A 186 2.77 -25.88 27.93
C THR A 186 3.50 -24.72 27.27
N VAL A 187 2.88 -23.55 27.26
CA VAL A 187 3.39 -22.31 26.66
C VAL A 187 3.24 -21.15 27.65
N THR A 188 4.08 -20.14 27.51
CA THR A 188 3.97 -18.86 28.20
C THR A 188 3.36 -17.84 27.25
N LEU A 189 2.24 -17.26 27.65
CA LEU A 189 1.47 -16.33 26.83
C LEU A 189 1.50 -14.94 27.47
N THR A 190 1.91 -13.93 26.70
CA THR A 190 1.88 -12.52 27.13
C THR A 190 1.03 -11.71 26.16
N ASP A 191 -0.03 -11.11 26.68
CA ASP A 191 -0.89 -10.15 25.97
C ASP A 191 -1.16 -8.94 26.88
N GLN A 192 -2.09 -8.06 26.48
CA GLN A 192 -2.44 -6.86 27.23
C GLN A 192 -3.03 -7.11 28.64
N PHE A 193 -3.46 -8.33 28.95
CA PHE A 193 -3.97 -8.73 30.26
C PHE A 193 -2.90 -9.38 31.14
N GLY A 194 -1.67 -9.46 30.64
CA GLY A 194 -0.47 -9.90 31.36
C GLY A 194 -0.02 -11.31 31.02
N THR A 195 1.11 -11.69 31.60
CA THR A 195 1.77 -12.97 31.33
C THR A 195 1.16 -14.12 32.14
N ARG A 196 0.88 -15.24 31.46
CA ARG A 196 0.37 -16.48 32.07
C ARG A 196 0.94 -17.71 31.37
N THR A 197 1.25 -18.74 32.15
CA THR A 197 1.50 -20.07 31.61
C THR A 197 0.17 -20.76 31.31
N ALA A 198 0.04 -21.37 30.14
CA ALA A 198 -1.14 -22.08 29.70
C ALA A 198 -0.78 -23.47 29.15
N SER A 199 -1.67 -24.45 29.35
CA SER A 199 -1.54 -25.77 28.78
C SER A 199 -2.56 -25.95 27.65
N LEU A 200 -2.05 -26.17 26.43
CA LEU A 200 -2.81 -26.57 25.26
C LEU A 200 -3.17 -28.05 25.40
N ARG A 201 -4.46 -28.39 25.26
CA ARG A 201 -4.98 -29.72 25.61
C ARG A 201 -5.40 -30.54 24.41
N ARG A 202 -5.84 -29.89 23.33
CA ARG A 202 -6.26 -30.52 22.07
C ARG A 202 -6.55 -29.46 21.00
N PRO A 203 -6.50 -29.83 19.71
CA PRO A 203 -7.10 -29.03 18.64
C PRO A 203 -8.60 -28.78 18.92
N ASP A 204 -9.07 -27.57 18.59
CA ASP A 204 -10.43 -27.10 18.79
C ASP A 204 -11.13 -26.76 17.46
N SER A 205 -10.45 -25.99 16.59
CA SER A 205 -10.98 -25.58 15.29
C SER A 205 -9.91 -25.33 14.24
N ILE A 206 -10.32 -25.45 12.97
CA ILE A 206 -9.60 -24.92 11.80
C ILE A 206 -10.36 -23.67 11.37
N CYS A 207 -9.67 -22.55 11.16
CA CYS A 207 -10.28 -21.34 10.67
C CYS A 207 -9.67 -20.93 9.34
N ASN A 208 -10.52 -20.88 8.32
CA ASN A 208 -10.13 -20.56 6.97
C ASN A 208 -10.38 -19.07 6.72
N PRO A 209 -9.50 -18.41 5.95
CA PRO A 209 -9.84 -17.14 5.30
C PRO A 209 -11.20 -17.24 4.62
N VAL A 210 -12.05 -16.23 4.80
CA VAL A 210 -13.42 -16.26 4.30
C VAL A 210 -13.78 -14.94 3.63
N ASP A 211 -14.30 -15.05 2.41
CA ASP A 211 -14.96 -13.95 1.75
C ASP A 211 -16.33 -13.75 2.40
N LYS A 212 -16.51 -12.59 3.02
CA LYS A 212 -17.82 -12.14 3.48
C LYS A 212 -18.42 -11.18 2.45
N ASN A 213 -19.57 -11.54 1.89
CA ASN A 213 -20.36 -10.70 0.98
C ASN A 213 -19.65 -10.24 -0.32
N GLY A 214 -18.62 -10.95 -0.78
CA GLY A 214 -17.88 -10.56 -1.99
C GLY A 214 -16.81 -9.50 -1.73
N GLU A 215 -16.35 -9.38 -0.48
CA GLU A 215 -15.26 -8.46 -0.09
C GLU A 215 -13.89 -8.97 -0.56
N GLY A 216 -13.79 -10.23 -0.97
CA GLY A 216 -12.55 -10.91 -1.31
C GLY A 216 -11.84 -11.51 -0.09
N ILE A 217 -10.76 -12.24 -0.38
CA ILE A 217 -9.85 -12.83 0.62
C ILE A 217 -8.46 -12.27 0.34
N ALA A 218 -7.81 -11.71 1.36
CA ALA A 218 -6.53 -11.03 1.18
C ALA A 218 -5.36 -12.01 1.18
N ASP A 219 -5.39 -13.00 2.06
CA ASP A 219 -4.45 -14.12 2.06
C ASP A 219 -5.20 -15.44 2.08
N PRO A 220 -5.46 -16.06 0.91
CA PRO A 220 -6.16 -17.34 0.86
C PRO A 220 -5.32 -18.52 1.37
N ALA A 221 -4.03 -18.33 1.64
CA ALA A 221 -3.11 -19.38 2.09
C ALA A 221 -2.89 -19.39 3.61
N THR A 222 -3.13 -18.29 4.32
CA THR A 222 -2.93 -18.23 5.78
C THR A 222 -4.16 -18.71 6.53
N HIS A 223 -4.10 -19.91 7.11
CA HIS A 223 -5.15 -20.44 7.98
C HIS A 223 -4.79 -20.27 9.46
N LEU A 224 -5.78 -20.40 10.35
CA LEU A 224 -5.54 -20.53 11.79
C LEU A 224 -5.94 -21.92 12.28
N ALA A 225 -5.04 -22.59 13.00
CA ALA A 225 -5.39 -23.76 13.82
C ALA A 225 -5.53 -23.33 15.28
N CYS A 226 -6.71 -23.52 15.87
CA CYS A 226 -6.97 -23.15 17.25
C CYS A 226 -6.92 -24.37 18.17
N TYR A 227 -6.26 -24.20 19.31
CA TYR A 227 -6.07 -25.22 20.34
C TYR A 227 -6.76 -24.80 21.62
N ARG A 228 -7.50 -25.73 22.22
CA ARG A 228 -8.15 -25.52 23.52
C ARG A 228 -7.07 -25.35 24.58
N LEU A 229 -7.06 -24.22 25.26
CA LEU A 229 -6.10 -23.93 26.33
C LEU A 229 -6.75 -24.00 27.71
N ARG A 230 -5.90 -24.15 28.73
CA ARG A 230 -6.23 -23.99 30.15
C ARG A 230 -5.08 -23.28 30.85
N ASP A 231 -5.34 -22.11 31.41
CA ASP A 231 -4.35 -21.37 32.20
C ASP A 231 -3.94 -22.15 33.46
N ALA A 232 -2.65 -22.05 33.81
CA ALA A 232 -2.15 -22.41 35.12
C ALA A 232 -2.68 -21.37 36.13
N THR A 233 -3.55 -21.80 37.05
CA THR A 233 -4.11 -21.08 38.20
C THR A 233 -4.04 -19.54 38.16
N GLY A 234 -5.19 -18.88 38.05
CA GLY A 234 -5.29 -17.42 38.12
C GLY A 234 -6.67 -16.98 37.64
N HIS A 235 -7.13 -15.81 38.06
CA HIS A 235 -8.37 -15.22 37.56
C HIS A 235 -8.02 -14.05 36.65
N LEU A 236 -8.72 -13.91 35.52
CA LEU A 236 -8.48 -12.86 34.52
C LEU A 236 -8.82 -11.44 35.07
N GLY A 237 -9.49 -11.33 36.22
CA GLY A 237 -9.91 -10.04 36.79
C GLY A 237 -11.14 -9.42 36.10
N ALA A 238 -11.75 -10.14 35.15
CA ALA A 238 -12.92 -9.71 34.40
C ALA A 238 -12.80 -8.33 33.70
N PRO A 239 -11.75 -8.11 32.87
CA PRO A 239 -11.51 -6.82 32.24
C PRO A 239 -12.65 -6.49 31.27
N ARG A 240 -12.94 -5.18 31.17
CA ARG A 240 -13.86 -4.66 30.17
C ARG A 240 -13.09 -4.10 29.00
N VAL A 241 -13.51 -4.44 27.79
CA VAL A 241 -12.93 -3.93 26.54
C VAL A 241 -14.05 -3.42 25.65
N THR A 242 -13.81 -2.29 24.97
CA THR A 242 -14.73 -1.76 23.96
C THR A 242 -14.08 -1.97 22.61
N LEU A 243 -14.70 -2.78 21.76
CA LEU A 243 -14.19 -3.08 20.43
C LEU A 243 -15.23 -2.68 19.40
N THR A 244 -14.77 -2.22 18.24
CA THR A 244 -15.58 -1.98 17.06
C THR A 244 -15.14 -2.92 15.96
N ASP A 245 -16.06 -3.75 15.49
CA ASP A 245 -15.92 -4.50 14.25
C ASP A 245 -16.93 -3.98 13.21
N GLN A 246 -16.95 -4.62 12.05
CA GLN A 246 -17.84 -4.23 10.94
C GLN A 246 -19.35 -4.44 11.21
N PHE A 247 -19.73 -5.06 12.32
CA PHE A 247 -21.13 -5.23 12.73
C PHE A 247 -21.57 -4.22 13.78
N GLY A 248 -20.64 -3.50 14.41
CA GLY A 248 -20.92 -2.47 15.40
C GLY A 248 -19.80 -2.31 16.43
N GLY A 249 -20.03 -1.38 17.36
CA GLY A 249 -19.21 -1.21 18.55
C GLY A 249 -19.90 -1.80 19.77
N GLU A 250 -19.21 -2.68 20.51
CA GLU A 250 -19.71 -3.26 21.75
C GLU A 250 -18.66 -3.24 22.86
N THR A 251 -19.14 -3.10 24.10
CA THR A 251 -18.34 -3.34 25.30
C THR A 251 -18.56 -4.77 25.81
N PHE A 252 -17.45 -5.47 26.04
CA PHE A 252 -17.39 -6.85 26.52
C PHE A 252 -16.82 -6.92 27.92
N THR A 253 -17.30 -7.87 28.74
CA THR A 253 -16.57 -8.34 29.93
C THR A 253 -15.91 -9.68 29.60
N LEU A 254 -14.59 -9.74 29.61
CA LEU A 254 -13.85 -10.97 29.36
C LEU A 254 -13.85 -11.85 30.62
N THR A 255 -13.93 -13.17 30.47
CA THR A 255 -14.10 -14.07 31.62
C THR A 255 -13.00 -15.09 31.76
N SER A 256 -12.69 -15.83 30.70
CA SER A 256 -11.69 -16.90 30.71
C SER A 256 -11.07 -17.05 29.34
N ALA A 257 -9.77 -17.32 29.28
CA ALA A 257 -9.09 -17.73 28.06
C ALA A 257 -9.59 -19.12 27.63
N ARG A 258 -9.80 -19.31 26.32
CA ARG A 258 -10.44 -20.51 25.75
C ARG A 258 -9.58 -21.22 24.73
N THR A 259 -8.98 -20.47 23.82
CA THR A 259 -8.19 -21.01 22.73
C THR A 259 -6.97 -20.16 22.46
N LEU A 260 -5.93 -20.81 21.96
CA LEU A 260 -4.79 -20.18 21.30
C LEU A 260 -4.88 -20.56 19.82
N CYS A 261 -4.92 -19.58 18.93
CA CYS A 261 -5.01 -19.77 17.49
C CYS A 261 -3.67 -19.40 16.85
N LEU A 262 -3.10 -20.36 16.13
CA LEU A 262 -1.78 -20.27 15.54
C LEU A 262 -1.90 -20.17 14.01
N PRO A 263 -1.16 -19.26 13.36
CA PRO A 263 -0.99 -19.27 11.91
C PRO A 263 -0.52 -20.66 11.46
N SER A 264 -1.19 -21.24 10.48
CA SER A 264 -0.96 -22.60 10.05
C SER A 264 -1.05 -22.70 8.54
N THR A 265 -0.18 -23.52 7.95
CA THR A 265 -0.37 -24.00 6.58
C THR A 265 -1.53 -24.99 6.55
N GLN A 266 -2.21 -25.09 5.42
CA GLN A 266 -3.20 -26.12 5.16
C GLN A 266 -2.82 -26.92 3.91
N ASP A 267 -2.83 -28.24 4.02
CA ASP A 267 -2.56 -29.20 2.94
C ASP A 267 -1.23 -28.93 2.19
N GLY A 268 -0.22 -28.45 2.93
CA GLY A 268 1.13 -28.20 2.43
C GLY A 268 1.30 -26.89 1.66
N VAL A 269 0.27 -26.03 1.59
CA VAL A 269 0.34 -24.72 0.96
C VAL A 269 1.07 -23.74 1.90
N PRO A 270 2.26 -23.23 1.53
CA PRO A 270 2.96 -22.20 2.31
C PRO A 270 2.20 -20.88 2.24
N PHE A 271 2.15 -20.14 3.35
CA PHE A 271 1.52 -18.83 3.37
C PHE A 271 2.56 -17.71 3.31
N ALA A 272 2.17 -16.57 2.71
CA ALA A 272 3.07 -15.44 2.46
C ALA A 272 3.02 -14.38 3.57
N LEU A 273 1.86 -14.22 4.24
CA LEU A 273 1.68 -13.23 5.29
C LEU A 273 1.58 -13.90 6.65
N SER A 274 2.55 -13.63 7.51
CA SER A 274 2.44 -14.09 8.90
C SER A 274 1.59 -13.09 9.68
N ILE A 275 0.34 -13.47 9.90
CA ILE A 275 -0.54 -12.88 10.92
C ILE A 275 -0.03 -13.25 12.33
N ASP A 276 -0.54 -12.56 13.34
CA ASP A 276 -0.24 -12.84 14.75
C ASP A 276 -0.84 -14.15 15.23
N ARG A 277 -0.30 -14.65 16.35
CA ARG A 277 -0.98 -15.64 17.19
C ARG A 277 -2.07 -14.94 17.96
N PHE A 278 -3.19 -15.62 18.17
CA PHE A 278 -4.32 -15.03 18.88
C PHE A 278 -4.70 -15.83 20.10
N ARG A 279 -4.71 -15.19 21.27
CA ARG A 279 -5.31 -15.74 22.48
C ARG A 279 -6.74 -15.26 22.61
N CYS A 280 -7.68 -16.20 22.62
CA CYS A 280 -9.09 -15.90 22.60
C CYS A 280 -9.76 -16.10 23.96
N TYR A 281 -10.50 -15.08 24.38
CA TYR A 281 -11.19 -14.95 25.65
C TYR A 281 -12.70 -15.03 25.46
N SER A 282 -13.39 -15.75 26.35
CA SER A 282 -14.86 -15.71 26.40
C SER A 282 -15.36 -14.33 26.79
N ALA A 283 -16.17 -13.75 25.90
CA ALA A 283 -16.83 -12.47 26.10
C ALA A 283 -18.26 -12.67 26.62
N ALA A 284 -18.59 -12.04 27.74
CA ALA A 284 -19.93 -12.05 28.32
C ALA A 284 -20.65 -10.72 28.09
N ARG A 285 -21.96 -10.81 27.81
CA ARG A 285 -22.93 -9.69 27.83
C ARG A 285 -22.47 -8.46 27.02
N PRO A 286 -22.42 -8.55 25.67
CA PRO A 286 -22.13 -7.38 24.85
C PRO A 286 -23.15 -6.27 25.13
N THR A 287 -22.66 -5.05 25.30
CA THR A 287 -23.48 -3.85 25.47
C THR A 287 -23.11 -2.83 24.39
N PRO A 288 -24.06 -2.43 23.52
CA PRO A 288 -25.45 -2.88 23.45
C PRO A 288 -25.58 -4.36 23.02
N PRO A 289 -26.76 -5.00 23.22
CA PRO A 289 -26.98 -6.37 22.74
C PRO A 289 -26.81 -6.46 21.22
N PHE A 290 -26.05 -7.48 20.78
CA PHE A 290 -25.79 -7.70 19.36
C PHE A 290 -27.08 -8.05 18.58
N GLY A 291 -27.38 -7.24 17.56
CA GLY A 291 -28.43 -7.52 16.59
C GLY A 291 -27.96 -8.51 15.54
N LYS A 292 -28.71 -9.61 15.32
CA LYS A 292 -28.34 -10.61 14.30
C LYS A 292 -28.20 -9.98 12.91
N ARG A 293 -27.27 -10.52 12.12
CA ARG A 293 -27.03 -10.13 10.72
C ARG A 293 -27.01 -11.36 9.83
N THR A 294 -27.44 -11.21 8.59
CA THR A 294 -27.32 -12.28 7.57
C THR A 294 -26.26 -11.85 6.58
N VAL A 295 -25.33 -12.76 6.28
CA VAL A 295 -24.21 -12.54 5.37
C VAL A 295 -24.02 -13.77 4.49
N THR A 296 -23.33 -13.63 3.37
CA THR A 296 -22.82 -14.77 2.60
C THR A 296 -21.36 -14.99 2.98
N LEU A 297 -21.01 -16.22 3.33
CA LEU A 297 -19.64 -16.62 3.64
C LEU A 297 -19.17 -17.66 2.62
N ALA A 298 -18.07 -17.38 1.94
CA ALA A 298 -17.42 -18.28 1.00
C ALA A 298 -15.96 -18.53 1.41
N ASP A 299 -15.61 -19.78 1.63
CA ASP A 299 -14.23 -20.21 1.85
C ASP A 299 -13.91 -21.46 1.02
N VAL A 300 -12.75 -22.06 1.27
CA VAL A 300 -12.26 -23.27 0.59
C VAL A 300 -13.12 -24.51 0.80
N PHE A 301 -14.03 -24.54 1.78
CA PHE A 301 -14.91 -25.69 2.02
C PHE A 301 -16.32 -25.49 1.47
N GLU A 302 -16.90 -24.30 1.63
CA GLU A 302 -18.28 -24.07 1.21
C GLU A 302 -18.61 -22.58 1.02
N THR A 303 -19.67 -22.33 0.25
CA THR A 303 -20.34 -21.02 0.17
C THR A 303 -21.75 -21.13 0.71
N LYS A 304 -22.09 -20.34 1.74
CA LYS A 304 -23.40 -20.38 2.41
C LYS A 304 -23.89 -19.02 2.89
N THR A 305 -25.21 -18.83 2.80
CA THR A 305 -25.89 -17.78 3.55
C THR A 305 -25.93 -18.14 5.04
N THR A 306 -25.41 -17.27 5.87
CA THR A 306 -25.14 -17.52 7.30
C THR A 306 -25.70 -16.39 8.15
N THR A 307 -26.36 -16.74 9.25
CA THR A 307 -26.76 -15.78 10.28
C THR A 307 -25.64 -15.61 11.31
N VAL A 308 -25.07 -14.40 11.37
CA VAL A 308 -24.18 -13.94 12.43
C VAL A 308 -25.02 -13.63 13.67
N MET A 309 -24.67 -14.28 14.77
CA MET A 309 -25.29 -14.09 16.07
C MET A 309 -24.33 -13.34 16.99
N LYS A 310 -24.61 -13.38 18.30
CA LYS A 310 -23.80 -12.69 19.30
C LYS A 310 -22.30 -13.04 19.23
N PRO A 311 -21.43 -12.06 19.54
CA PRO A 311 -20.02 -12.30 19.87
C PRO A 311 -19.90 -13.40 20.94
N GLN A 312 -18.88 -14.24 20.81
CA GLN A 312 -18.59 -15.32 21.75
C GLN A 312 -17.14 -15.25 22.26
N LEU A 313 -16.19 -14.89 21.39
CA LEU A 313 -14.79 -14.73 21.76
C LEU A 313 -14.27 -13.37 21.32
N VAL A 314 -13.37 -12.83 22.11
CA VAL A 314 -12.49 -11.71 21.77
C VAL A 314 -11.07 -12.26 21.76
N CYS A 315 -10.37 -12.09 20.65
CA CYS A 315 -9.06 -12.67 20.40
C CYS A 315 -8.03 -11.56 20.29
N ASP A 316 -7.01 -11.63 21.12
CA ASP A 316 -5.96 -10.64 21.22
C ASP A 316 -4.66 -11.23 20.69
N ALA A 317 -3.92 -10.45 19.89
CA ALA A 317 -2.55 -10.78 19.52
C ALA A 317 -1.72 -11.10 20.77
N VAL A 318 -0.96 -12.20 20.74
CA VAL A 318 -0.28 -12.75 21.91
C VAL A 318 1.16 -13.14 21.57
N ASP A 319 2.07 -12.81 22.47
CA ASP A 319 3.43 -13.32 22.46
C ASP A 319 3.43 -14.73 23.07
N GLU A 320 3.88 -15.71 22.28
CA GLU A 320 4.09 -17.08 22.72
C GLU A 320 5.59 -17.31 22.94
N ASP A 321 5.95 -17.65 24.17
CA ASP A 321 7.31 -18.00 24.59
C ASP A 321 8.40 -16.99 24.21
N GLY A 322 8.04 -15.70 24.13
CA GLY A 322 8.98 -14.60 23.84
C GLY A 322 9.33 -14.47 22.35
N THR A 323 8.51 -15.05 21.47
CA THR A 323 8.65 -14.89 20.00
C THR A 323 8.22 -13.51 19.51
N GLY A 324 7.55 -12.72 20.36
CA GLY A 324 7.09 -11.36 20.08
C GLY A 324 5.73 -11.32 19.38
N VAL A 325 5.22 -10.11 19.23
CA VAL A 325 3.95 -9.79 18.53
C VAL A 325 4.27 -8.88 17.35
N ARG A 326 3.70 -9.17 16.18
CA ARG A 326 3.90 -8.40 14.95
C ARG A 326 3.07 -7.12 14.96
N ASP A 327 1.77 -7.27 15.24
CA ASP A 327 0.85 -6.16 15.44
C ASP A 327 0.14 -6.32 16.79
N ALA A 328 0.63 -5.58 17.79
CA ALA A 328 0.05 -5.59 19.13
C ALA A 328 -1.41 -5.05 19.17
N SER A 329 -1.84 -4.35 18.12
CA SER A 329 -3.21 -3.85 17.96
C SER A 329 -4.14 -4.86 17.28
N ALA A 330 -3.62 -5.96 16.72
CA ALA A 330 -4.42 -6.96 16.05
C ALA A 330 -5.39 -7.64 17.04
N ARG A 331 -6.68 -7.59 16.68
CA ARG A 331 -7.79 -8.13 17.46
C ARG A 331 -8.80 -8.78 16.51
N LEU A 332 -9.39 -9.90 16.93
CA LEU A 332 -10.54 -10.51 16.26
C LEU A 332 -11.71 -10.61 17.23
N VAL A 333 -12.92 -10.31 16.76
CA VAL A 333 -14.17 -10.67 17.46
C VAL A 333 -14.79 -11.87 16.74
N CYS A 334 -14.92 -12.99 17.45
CA CYS A 334 -15.51 -14.21 16.92
C CYS A 334 -17.00 -14.30 17.31
N HIS A 335 -17.85 -14.13 16.31
CA HIS A 335 -19.30 -14.27 16.43
C HIS A 335 -19.72 -15.72 16.27
N LYS A 336 -20.68 -16.14 17.07
CA LYS A 336 -21.35 -17.40 16.83
C LYS A 336 -22.13 -17.31 15.52
N ILE A 337 -22.02 -18.32 14.68
CA ILE A 337 -22.77 -18.40 13.42
C ILE A 337 -23.72 -19.60 13.38
N ARG A 338 -24.71 -19.51 12.50
CA ARG A 338 -25.59 -20.60 12.12
C ARG A 338 -26.00 -20.41 10.67
N ASP A 339 -25.96 -21.47 9.88
CA ASP A 339 -26.45 -21.48 8.50
C ASP A 339 -27.92 -21.01 8.47
N ALA A 340 -28.26 -20.21 7.46
CA ALA A 340 -29.63 -19.78 7.23
C ALA A 340 -30.55 -20.97 6.92
N ALA A 341 -31.87 -20.78 7.09
CA ALA A 341 -32.83 -21.82 6.77
C ALA A 341 -32.72 -22.25 5.29
N GLY A 342 -32.75 -23.55 5.03
CA GLY A 342 -32.66 -24.12 3.68
C GLY A 342 -31.24 -24.46 3.20
N GLN A 343 -30.20 -24.08 3.94
CA GLN A 343 -28.82 -24.44 3.62
C GLN A 343 -28.56 -25.95 3.81
N THR A 344 -27.71 -26.52 2.97
CA THR A 344 -27.28 -27.92 3.07
C THR A 344 -26.46 -28.15 4.33
N ARG A 345 -26.46 -29.37 4.87
CA ARG A 345 -25.58 -29.71 6.00
C ARG A 345 -24.12 -29.69 5.54
N PHE A 346 -23.24 -29.14 6.37
CA PHE A 346 -21.80 -29.21 6.13
C PHE A 346 -21.34 -30.68 6.06
N ALA A 347 -20.65 -31.03 4.99
CA ALA A 347 -19.95 -32.31 4.88
C ALA A 347 -18.61 -32.20 5.62
N PRO A 348 -18.20 -33.17 6.44
CA PRO A 348 -16.89 -33.13 7.07
C PRO A 348 -15.75 -33.12 6.04
N HIS A 349 -14.69 -32.36 6.32
CA HIS A 349 -13.50 -32.25 5.47
C HIS A 349 -12.25 -32.53 6.29
N ASP A 350 -11.39 -33.39 5.80
CA ASP A 350 -10.05 -33.58 6.37
C ASP A 350 -9.10 -32.52 5.81
N ALA A 351 -8.25 -31.98 6.66
CA ALA A 351 -7.20 -31.04 6.30
C ALA A 351 -5.95 -31.32 7.14
N THR A 352 -4.78 -31.25 6.50
CA THR A 352 -3.50 -31.34 7.21
C THR A 352 -3.06 -29.93 7.57
N VAL A 353 -2.96 -29.64 8.86
CA VAL A 353 -2.47 -28.35 9.35
C VAL A 353 -1.06 -28.50 9.90
N ALA A 354 -0.18 -27.55 9.60
CA ALA A 354 1.15 -27.51 10.18
C ALA A 354 1.52 -26.10 10.66
N ASN A 355 2.02 -26.04 11.88
CA ASN A 355 2.49 -24.84 12.59
C ASN A 355 3.64 -25.22 13.55
N GLU A 356 4.02 -24.32 14.46
CA GLU A 356 5.09 -24.53 15.44
C GLU A 356 4.89 -25.74 16.37
N LEU A 357 3.65 -26.22 16.55
CA LEU A 357 3.36 -27.42 17.34
C LEU A 357 3.53 -28.72 16.52
N GLY A 358 3.90 -28.61 15.25
CA GLY A 358 4.05 -29.71 14.31
C GLY A 358 2.87 -29.85 13.35
N SER A 359 2.85 -30.98 12.63
CA SER A 359 1.82 -31.31 11.64
C SER A 359 0.76 -32.24 12.22
N ALA A 360 -0.51 -31.97 11.94
CA ALA A 360 -1.64 -32.79 12.35
C ALA A 360 -2.75 -32.84 11.29
N THR A 361 -3.35 -34.01 11.09
CA THR A 361 -4.57 -34.14 10.30
C THR A 361 -5.79 -33.90 11.18
N LEU A 362 -6.61 -32.93 10.78
CA LEU A 362 -7.82 -32.51 11.47
C LEU A 362 -9.03 -32.67 10.55
N THR A 363 -10.12 -33.24 11.06
CA THR A 363 -11.41 -33.27 10.37
C THR A 363 -12.24 -32.06 10.83
N ALA A 364 -12.52 -31.11 9.95
CA ALA A 364 -13.53 -30.08 10.13
C ALA A 364 -14.92 -30.73 10.13
N ILE A 365 -15.78 -30.40 11.11
CA ILE A 365 -17.07 -31.11 11.32
C ILE A 365 -18.28 -30.19 11.21
N LYS A 366 -18.13 -28.91 11.60
CA LYS A 366 -19.18 -27.90 11.41
C LYS A 366 -18.62 -26.50 11.55
N ALA A 367 -19.15 -25.57 10.77
CA ALA A 367 -18.95 -24.14 11.01
C ALA A 367 -19.48 -23.76 12.40
N SER A 368 -18.70 -22.97 13.16
CA SER A 368 -19.02 -22.57 14.53
C SER A 368 -18.94 -21.08 14.78
N SER A 369 -18.00 -20.39 14.15
CA SER A 369 -17.84 -18.95 14.33
C SER A 369 -17.31 -18.26 13.08
N LEU A 370 -17.60 -16.97 13.00
CA LEU A 370 -16.99 -16.02 12.09
C LEU A 370 -16.17 -15.05 12.94
N CYS A 371 -14.85 -15.06 12.78
CA CYS A 371 -13.92 -14.15 13.44
C CYS A 371 -13.60 -13.01 12.50
N VAL A 372 -13.81 -11.78 12.95
CA VAL A 372 -13.66 -10.58 12.11
C VAL A 372 -12.70 -9.62 12.81
N PRO A 373 -11.89 -8.86 12.06
CA PRO A 373 -11.04 -7.83 12.61
C PRO A 373 -11.84 -6.81 13.41
N ALA A 374 -11.27 -6.38 14.53
CA ALA A 374 -11.84 -5.37 15.38
C ALA A 374 -10.78 -4.37 15.84
N VAL A 375 -11.20 -3.15 16.14
CA VAL A 375 -10.33 -2.12 16.73
C VAL A 375 -10.78 -1.81 18.15
N GLN A 376 -9.82 -1.65 19.05
CA GLN A 376 -10.10 -1.22 20.41
C GLN A 376 -10.23 0.30 20.46
N GLN A 377 -11.31 0.78 21.08
CA GLN A 377 -11.57 2.22 21.27
C GLN A 377 -10.80 2.81 22.44
#